data_AF-A0A812HSB7-F1
#
_entry.id   AF-A0A812HSB7-F1
#
_cell.length_a   1.000
_cell.length_b   1.000
_cell.length_c   1.000
_cell.angle_alpha   90.00
_cell.angle_beta   90.00
_cell.angle_gamma   90.00
#
_symmetry.space_group_name_H-M   'P 1'
#
loop_
_entity.id
_entity.type
_entity.pdbx_description
1 polymer ?
#
loop_
_entity_poly.entity_id
_entity_poly.type
_entity_poly.pdbx_seq_one_letter_code
_entity_poly.pdbx_strand_id
1 'polypeptide(L)'
;MDEKKDAPDGFGKLKWQEEKQPRTRPGRFSQERLERKSRREEELRRRMASTVVSSADAEAFSKFAKATDEEKEQYGDTLASFFAWMMAGSTSKSAANYMLQVKMLMERFQLGLQALASQELLDLVKKTKENQKRNNIVGAGLKKFQDFVASRGGLSMPWEVGFVRGHPFVVRRRSGQP
;
A
#
# COMPACT_ATOMS: atom_id res chain seq x y z
N MET A 1 -17.16 58.73 -65.28
CA MET A 1 -16.89 59.52 -64.07
C MET A 1 -17.81 59.01 -62.99
N ASP A 2 -17.41 58.42 -61.88
CA ASP A 2 -16.13 58.06 -61.23
C ASP A 2 -16.59 56.99 -60.20
N GLU A 3 -16.12 55.74 -60.19
CA GLU A 3 -14.84 55.26 -59.66
C GLU A 3 -14.44 55.83 -58.29
N LYS A 4 -14.68 55.06 -57.22
CA LYS A 4 -13.60 54.37 -56.48
C LYS A 4 -14.17 53.44 -55.41
N LYS A 5 -13.72 52.19 -55.51
CA LYS A 5 -13.83 51.12 -54.52
C LYS A 5 -12.56 51.18 -53.68
N ASP A 6 -12.68 51.39 -52.38
CA ASP A 6 -11.55 51.23 -51.46
C ASP A 6 -11.55 49.79 -50.92
N ALA A 7 -10.42 49.12 -51.14
CA ALA A 7 -10.11 47.78 -50.69
C ALA A 7 -9.73 47.79 -49.19
N PRO A 8 -9.99 46.71 -48.44
CA PRO A 8 -9.34 46.52 -47.14
C PRO A 8 -7.90 46.06 -47.36
N ASP A 9 -6.99 46.95 -46.98
CA ASP A 9 -5.55 46.81 -47.03
C ASP A 9 -5.01 45.90 -45.92
N GLY A 10 -3.97 45.13 -46.25
CA GLY A 10 -2.85 44.93 -45.34
C GLY A 10 -2.95 43.86 -44.26
N PHE A 11 -2.45 42.67 -44.60
CA PHE A 11 -1.82 41.74 -43.67
C PHE A 11 -0.90 42.46 -42.66
N GLY A 12 -1.20 42.35 -41.37
CA GLY A 12 -0.45 43.01 -40.30
C GLY A 12 -0.37 42.20 -39.01
N LYS A 13 0.56 41.24 -38.99
CA LYS A 13 1.17 40.60 -37.81
C LYS A 13 0.22 39.80 -36.90
N LEU A 14 0.21 38.49 -37.11
CA LEU A 14 -0.06 37.50 -36.06
C LEU A 14 0.82 37.82 -34.84
N LYS A 15 0.24 38.43 -33.81
CA LYS A 15 0.75 38.31 -32.45
C LYS A 15 0.45 36.89 -32.01
N TRP A 16 1.48 36.06 -31.96
CA TRP A 16 1.48 34.87 -31.12
C TRP A 16 1.04 35.30 -29.71
N GLN A 17 -0.19 34.96 -29.34
CA GLN A 17 -0.57 34.97 -27.95
C GLN A 17 0.26 33.84 -27.33
N GLU A 18 1.25 34.24 -26.56
CA GLU A 18 1.96 33.38 -25.63
C GLU A 18 0.89 32.80 -24.70
N GLU A 19 0.42 31.60 -25.05
CA GLU A 19 -0.47 30.78 -24.24
C GLU A 19 0.30 30.53 -22.94
N LYS A 20 0.05 31.41 -21.97
CA LYS A 20 0.61 31.29 -20.62
C LYS A 20 0.14 29.94 -20.12
N GLN A 21 1.02 28.95 -20.18
CA GLN A 21 0.85 27.69 -19.50
C GLN A 21 0.34 28.00 -18.10
N PRO A 22 -0.75 27.36 -17.63
CA PRO A 22 -1.17 27.54 -16.26
C PRO A 22 0.01 27.11 -15.39
N ARG A 23 0.68 28.08 -14.78
CA ARG A 23 1.61 27.83 -13.68
C ARG A 23 0.77 27.18 -12.61
N THR A 24 0.70 25.85 -12.61
CA THR A 24 0.26 25.07 -11.46
C THR A 24 1.27 25.35 -10.36
N ARG A 25 1.02 26.43 -9.60
CA ARG A 25 1.58 26.57 -8.26
C ARG A 25 1.23 25.26 -7.57
N PRO A 26 2.20 24.47 -7.10
CA PRO A 26 1.88 23.39 -6.18
C PRO A 26 1.16 24.07 -5.02
N GLY A 27 -0.15 23.86 -4.92
CA GLY A 27 -0.95 24.52 -3.92
C GLY A 27 -0.32 24.23 -2.56
N ARG A 28 -0.22 25.25 -1.71
CA ARG A 28 0.23 25.12 -0.30
C ARG A 28 -0.44 23.95 0.43
N PHE A 29 -1.67 23.61 0.01
CA PHE A 29 -2.44 22.43 0.42
C PHE A 29 -1.81 21.07 0.07
N SER A 30 -1.09 20.96 -1.04
CA SER A 30 -0.43 19.71 -1.47
C SER A 30 0.81 19.42 -0.61
N GLN A 31 1.61 20.45 -0.32
CA GLN A 31 2.75 20.34 0.61
C GLN A 31 2.29 20.03 2.03
N GLU A 32 1.32 20.76 2.57
CA GLU A 32 0.83 20.53 3.94
C GLU A 32 0.23 19.13 4.12
N ARG A 33 -0.39 18.59 3.06
CA ARG A 33 -0.93 17.22 3.06
C ARG A 33 0.17 16.16 3.00
N LEU A 34 1.24 16.40 2.24
CA LEU A 34 2.44 15.56 2.21
C LEU A 34 3.18 15.60 3.55
N GLU A 35 3.33 16.78 4.15
CA GLU A 35 3.95 16.96 5.47
C GLU A 35 3.14 16.30 6.58
N ARG A 36 1.79 16.39 6.54
CA ARG A 36 0.92 15.64 7.47
C ARG A 36 1.04 14.13 7.28
N LYS A 37 1.16 13.65 6.03
CA LYS A 37 1.38 12.23 5.73
C LYS A 37 2.73 11.76 6.27
N SER A 38 3.78 12.55 6.02
CA SER A 38 5.15 12.32 6.51
C SER A 38 5.22 12.31 8.04
N ARG A 39 4.64 13.32 8.71
CA ARG A 39 4.57 13.37 10.19
C ARG A 39 3.84 12.18 10.78
N ARG A 40 2.72 11.75 10.17
CA ARG A 40 2.00 10.57 10.64
C ARG A 40 2.86 9.31 10.48
N GLU A 41 3.52 9.15 9.34
CA GLU A 41 4.43 8.03 9.11
C GLU A 41 5.62 8.03 10.07
N GLU A 42 6.18 9.20 10.37
CA GLU A 42 7.29 9.34 11.32
C GLU A 42 6.86 9.12 12.76
N GLU A 43 5.69 9.61 13.18
CA GLU A 43 5.12 9.34 14.50
C GLU A 43 4.81 7.84 14.66
N LEU A 44 4.29 7.21 13.61
CA LEU A 44 4.07 5.77 13.55
C LEU A 44 5.40 4.99 13.65
N ARG A 45 6.44 5.43 12.93
CA ARG A 45 7.81 4.89 13.05
C ARG A 45 8.35 5.02 14.47
N ARG A 46 8.22 6.21 15.10
CA ARG A 46 8.66 6.43 16.49
C ARG A 46 7.91 5.53 17.47
N ARG A 47 6.59 5.35 17.31
CA ARG A 47 5.80 4.43 18.14
C ARG A 47 6.21 2.97 17.96
N MET A 48 6.53 2.57 16.73
CA MET A 48 7.06 1.23 16.45
C MET A 48 8.47 1.01 17.01
N ALA A 49 9.33 2.02 16.96
CA ALA A 49 10.69 1.96 17.50
C ALA A 49 10.73 1.99 19.04
N SER A 50 9.81 2.73 19.67
CA SER A 50 9.78 2.94 21.14
C SER A 50 9.23 1.75 21.93
N THR A 51 8.62 0.76 21.29
CA THR A 51 8.11 -0.42 22.01
C THR A 51 9.21 -1.44 22.10
N VAL A 52 9.91 -1.57 23.23
CA VAL A 52 10.88 -2.65 23.43
C VAL A 52 10.13 -3.98 23.41
N VAL A 53 10.39 -4.83 22.41
CA VAL A 53 9.83 -6.19 22.37
C VAL A 53 10.51 -7.00 23.46
N SER A 54 9.72 -7.77 24.20
CA SER A 54 10.27 -8.68 25.21
C SER A 54 11.25 -9.63 24.53
N SER A 55 12.42 -9.86 25.12
CA SER A 55 13.41 -10.82 24.59
C SER A 55 12.79 -12.19 24.31
N ALA A 56 11.85 -12.63 25.14
CA ALA A 56 11.09 -13.87 24.95
C ALA A 56 10.20 -13.86 23.68
N ASP A 57 9.58 -12.73 23.36
CA ASP A 57 8.78 -12.59 22.14
C ASP A 57 9.72 -12.63 20.91
N ALA A 58 10.86 -11.94 20.96
CA ALA A 58 11.84 -11.93 19.86
C ALA A 58 12.43 -13.33 19.58
N GLU A 59 12.75 -14.09 20.63
CA GLU A 59 13.18 -15.48 20.50
C GLU A 59 12.08 -16.37 19.90
N ALA A 60 10.83 -16.17 20.30
CA ALA A 60 9.70 -16.93 19.76
C ALA A 60 9.49 -16.66 18.25
N PHE A 61 9.68 -15.42 17.79
CA PHE A 61 9.60 -15.08 16.37
C PHE A 61 10.78 -15.58 15.54
N SER A 62 11.95 -15.83 16.15
CA SER A 62 13.14 -16.31 15.44
C SER A 62 12.98 -17.69 14.77
N LYS A 63 11.96 -18.45 15.18
CA LYS A 63 11.66 -19.79 14.67
C LYS A 63 11.01 -19.78 13.29
N PHE A 64 10.51 -18.63 12.86
CA PHE A 64 9.85 -18.47 11.56
C PHE A 64 10.85 -18.10 10.46
N ALA A 65 10.52 -18.48 9.23
CA ALA A 65 11.32 -18.13 8.07
C ALA A 65 11.47 -16.60 7.94
N LYS A 66 12.73 -16.16 7.84
CA LYS A 66 13.05 -14.78 7.55
C LYS A 66 12.81 -14.49 6.06
N ALA A 67 12.43 -13.26 5.78
CA ALA A 67 12.22 -12.79 4.42
C ALA A 67 13.54 -12.73 3.66
N THR A 68 13.52 -13.19 2.41
CA THR A 68 14.60 -12.94 1.46
C THR A 68 14.66 -11.46 1.10
N ASP A 69 15.74 -11.02 0.46
CA ASP A 69 15.86 -9.61 0.07
C ASP A 69 14.83 -9.26 -1.02
N GLU A 70 14.49 -10.19 -1.90
CA GLU A 70 13.43 -10.03 -2.90
C GLU A 70 12.04 -9.90 -2.24
N GLU A 71 11.77 -10.64 -1.16
CA GLU A 71 10.50 -10.51 -0.42
C GLU A 71 10.42 -9.14 0.29
N LYS A 72 11.53 -8.63 0.81
CA LYS A 72 11.57 -7.31 1.48
C LYS A 72 11.28 -6.18 0.50
N GLU A 73 11.79 -6.27 -0.73
CA GLU A 73 11.46 -5.30 -1.79
C GLU A 73 9.95 -5.28 -2.08
N GLN A 74 9.28 -6.42 -1.94
CA GLN A 74 7.85 -6.56 -2.19
C GLN A 74 6.94 -6.15 -1.02
N TYR A 75 7.49 -5.85 0.16
CA TYR A 75 6.69 -5.45 1.32
C TYR A 75 5.84 -4.21 1.04
N GLY A 76 6.40 -3.24 0.32
CA GLY A 76 5.70 -2.01 -0.04
C GLY A 76 4.42 -2.30 -0.83
N ASP A 77 4.54 -3.08 -1.90
CA ASP A 77 3.43 -3.42 -2.78
C ASP A 77 2.42 -4.35 -2.10
N THR A 78 2.90 -5.31 -1.31
CA THR A 78 2.05 -6.21 -0.52
C THR A 78 1.18 -5.43 0.46
N LEU A 79 1.77 -4.48 1.21
CA LEU A 79 1.05 -3.64 2.15
C LEU A 79 0.08 -2.67 1.46
N ALA A 80 0.47 -2.12 0.31
CA ALA A 80 -0.40 -1.25 -0.49
C ALA A 80 -1.65 -2.01 -1.00
N SER A 81 -1.46 -3.22 -1.52
CA SER A 81 -2.54 -4.10 -1.96
C SER A 81 -3.42 -4.57 -0.81
N PHE A 82 -2.84 -4.90 0.34
CA PHE A 82 -3.60 -5.23 1.55
C PHE A 82 -4.46 -4.05 2.01
N PHE A 83 -3.90 -2.83 2.02
CA PHE A 83 -4.65 -1.62 2.36
C PHE A 83 -5.80 -1.38 1.39
N ALA A 84 -5.57 -1.52 0.08
CA ALA A 84 -6.60 -1.38 -0.95
C ALA A 84 -7.74 -2.40 -0.75
N TRP A 85 -7.42 -3.66 -0.46
CA TRP A 85 -8.41 -4.70 -0.15
C TRP A 85 -9.23 -4.36 1.11
N MET A 86 -8.57 -3.90 2.18
CA MET A 86 -9.24 -3.48 3.41
C MET A 86 -10.21 -2.32 3.20
N MET A 87 -9.85 -1.36 2.32
CA MET A 87 -10.69 -0.21 1.99
C MET A 87 -12.02 -0.59 1.32
N ALA A 88 -12.17 -1.82 0.80
CA ALA A 88 -13.42 -2.29 0.22
C ALA A 88 -14.53 -2.56 1.26
N GLY A 89 -14.18 -2.79 2.53
CA GLY A 89 -15.15 -3.15 3.57
C GLY A 89 -14.87 -2.59 4.97
N SER A 90 -13.81 -1.81 5.15
CA SER A 90 -13.43 -1.22 6.44
C SER A 90 -13.24 0.28 6.36
N THR A 91 -13.32 0.94 7.51
CA THR A 91 -12.98 2.37 7.61
C THR A 91 -11.49 2.59 7.35
N SER A 92 -11.15 3.72 6.74
CA SER A 92 -9.76 4.10 6.44
C SER A 92 -8.84 4.06 7.68
N LYS A 93 -9.37 4.45 8.85
CA LYS A 93 -8.65 4.35 10.13
C LYS A 93 -8.29 2.91 10.49
N SER A 94 -9.23 1.98 10.34
CA SER A 94 -9.01 0.56 10.67
C SER A 94 -8.06 -0.10 9.69
N ALA A 95 -8.22 0.18 8.39
CA ALA A 95 -7.31 -0.27 7.34
C ALA A 95 -5.86 0.17 7.62
N ALA A 96 -5.65 1.44 7.94
CA ALA A 96 -4.33 1.97 8.27
C ALA A 96 -3.74 1.32 9.54
N ASN A 97 -4.56 1.14 10.58
CA ASN A 97 -4.11 0.53 11.83
C ASN A 97 -3.68 -0.94 11.65
N TYR A 98 -4.45 -1.74 10.90
CA TYR A 98 -4.10 -3.13 10.66
C TYR A 98 -2.90 -3.26 9.73
N MET A 99 -2.82 -2.46 8.67
CA MET A 99 -1.64 -2.40 7.80
C MET A 99 -0.38 -2.08 8.61
N LEU A 100 -0.47 -1.16 9.57
CA LEU A 100 0.66 -0.84 10.44
C LEU A 100 1.10 -2.04 11.29
N GLN A 101 0.16 -2.83 11.84
CA GLN A 101 0.54 -3.99 12.65
C GLN A 101 1.25 -5.05 11.79
N VAL A 102 0.79 -5.27 10.56
CA VAL A 102 1.43 -6.20 9.62
C VAL A 102 2.80 -5.69 9.21
N LYS A 103 2.93 -4.40 8.87
CA LYS A 103 4.22 -3.74 8.57
C LYS A 103 5.20 -3.89 9.73
N MET A 104 4.75 -3.72 10.96
CA MET A 104 5.57 -3.94 12.14
C MET A 104 6.08 -5.38 12.21
N LEU A 105 5.24 -6.39 11.95
CA LEU A 105 5.69 -7.78 11.95
C LEU A 105 6.72 -8.05 10.83
N MET A 106 6.48 -7.52 9.63
CA MET A 106 7.38 -7.62 8.47
C MET A 106 8.74 -6.97 8.72
N GLU A 107 8.78 -5.69 9.13
CA GLU A 107 10.03 -4.94 9.24
C GLU A 107 10.81 -5.31 10.50
N ARG A 108 10.10 -5.54 11.62
CA ARG A 108 10.74 -5.71 12.92
C ARG A 108 11.29 -7.11 13.14
N PHE A 109 10.55 -8.12 12.69
CA PHE A 109 10.94 -9.52 12.83
C PHE A 109 11.45 -10.12 11.51
N GLN A 110 11.46 -9.33 10.43
CA GLN A 110 11.91 -9.75 9.11
C GLN A 110 11.19 -11.01 8.64
N LEU A 111 9.89 -11.15 8.93
CA LEU A 111 9.14 -12.37 8.64
C LEU A 111 8.78 -12.46 7.16
N GLY A 112 9.10 -13.59 6.53
CA GLY A 112 8.70 -13.89 5.15
C GLY A 112 7.19 -13.94 5.00
N LEU A 113 6.70 -13.79 3.76
CA LEU A 113 5.25 -13.74 3.49
C LEU A 113 4.57 -15.06 3.85
N GLN A 114 5.27 -16.18 3.69
CA GLN A 114 4.79 -17.50 4.09
C GLN A 114 4.62 -17.62 5.62
N ALA A 115 5.54 -17.07 6.40
CA ALA A 115 5.39 -17.04 7.85
C ALA A 115 4.19 -16.20 8.28
N LEU A 116 3.97 -15.04 7.64
CA LEU A 116 2.82 -14.17 7.90
C LEU A 116 1.47 -14.82 7.53
N ALA A 117 1.47 -15.66 6.50
CA ALA A 117 0.29 -16.45 6.11
C ALA A 117 0.01 -17.65 7.04
N SER A 118 0.94 -18.03 7.91
CA SER A 118 0.83 -19.23 8.75
C SER A 118 -0.11 -19.06 9.95
N GLN A 119 -0.92 -20.08 10.22
CA GLN A 119 -1.78 -20.11 11.42
C GLN A 119 -0.94 -20.17 12.71
N GLU A 120 0.21 -20.84 12.68
CA GLU A 120 1.14 -20.95 13.80
C GLU A 120 1.63 -19.58 14.28
N LEU A 121 1.97 -18.68 13.35
CA LEU A 121 2.36 -17.31 13.70
C LEU A 121 1.20 -16.56 14.37
N LEU A 122 -0.02 -16.72 13.88
CA LEU A 122 -1.19 -16.06 14.47
C LEU A 122 -1.42 -16.53 15.91
N ASP A 123 -1.30 -17.83 16.16
CA ASP A 123 -1.49 -18.39 17.50
C ASP A 123 -0.34 -18.02 18.44
N LEU A 124 0.88 -17.83 17.94
CA LEU A 124 1.97 -17.22 18.69
C LEU A 124 1.65 -15.76 19.02
N VAL A 125 1.32 -14.94 18.02
CA VAL A 125 1.04 -13.50 18.18
C VAL A 125 -0.06 -13.27 19.22
N LYS A 126 -1.12 -14.08 19.23
CA LYS A 126 -2.19 -14.01 20.25
C LYS A 126 -1.67 -14.16 21.68
N LYS A 127 -0.60 -14.93 21.89
CA LYS A 127 0.00 -15.20 23.21
C LYS A 127 1.07 -14.17 23.60
N THR A 128 1.55 -13.34 22.68
CA THR A 128 2.59 -12.35 22.98
C THR A 128 2.08 -11.27 23.93
N LYS A 129 2.98 -10.79 24.80
CA LYS A 129 2.68 -9.69 25.73
C LYS A 129 2.36 -8.40 24.97
N GLU A 130 3.01 -8.17 23.84
CA GLU A 130 2.78 -6.99 23.01
C GLU A 130 1.35 -6.96 22.44
N ASN A 131 0.84 -8.11 21.98
CA ASN A 131 -0.54 -8.20 21.51
C ASN A 131 -1.55 -7.93 22.63
N GLN A 132 -1.32 -8.49 23.83
CA GLN A 132 -2.16 -8.23 25.01
C GLN A 132 -2.14 -6.74 25.41
N LYS A 133 -0.96 -6.13 25.46
CA LYS A 133 -0.78 -4.70 25.79
C LYS A 133 -1.48 -3.77 24.80
N ARG A 134 -1.53 -4.16 23.52
CA ARG A 134 -2.17 -3.39 22.44
C ARG A 134 -3.63 -3.79 22.19
N ASN A 135 -4.31 -4.37 23.18
CA ASN A 135 -5.71 -4.78 23.08
C ASN A 135 -5.99 -5.69 21.87
N ASN A 136 -5.12 -6.67 21.64
CA ASN A 136 -5.21 -7.69 20.60
C ASN A 136 -5.17 -7.19 19.14
N ILE A 137 -4.80 -5.93 18.91
CA ILE A 137 -4.81 -5.34 17.56
C ILE A 137 -3.79 -5.98 16.62
N VAL A 138 -2.67 -6.52 17.14
CA VAL A 138 -1.63 -7.16 16.33
C VAL A 138 -2.16 -8.46 15.72
N GLY A 139 -2.78 -9.30 16.54
CA GLY A 139 -3.43 -10.53 16.11
C GLY A 139 -4.61 -10.28 15.16
N ALA A 140 -5.41 -9.23 15.42
CA ALA A 140 -6.49 -8.83 14.52
C ALA A 140 -5.97 -8.40 13.15
N GLY A 141 -4.90 -7.58 13.12
CA GLY A 141 -4.27 -7.14 11.88
C GLY A 141 -3.67 -8.30 11.09
N LEU A 142 -2.96 -9.21 11.76
CA LEU A 142 -2.40 -10.41 11.13
C LEU A 142 -3.50 -11.34 10.59
N LYS A 143 -4.59 -11.53 11.33
CA LYS A 143 -5.72 -12.34 10.85
C LYS A 143 -6.34 -11.75 9.58
N LYS A 144 -6.52 -10.42 9.52
CA LYS A 144 -7.00 -9.75 8.30
C LYS A 144 -6.04 -9.89 7.13
N PHE A 145 -4.74 -9.88 7.38
CA PHE A 145 -3.74 -10.15 6.35
C PHE A 145 -3.85 -11.57 5.81
N GLN A 146 -4.04 -12.56 6.68
CA GLN A 146 -4.26 -13.95 6.26
C GLN A 146 -5.54 -14.11 5.44
N ASP A 147 -6.63 -13.44 5.84
CA ASP A 147 -7.87 -13.42 5.07
C ASP A 147 -7.67 -12.80 3.67
N PHE A 148 -6.87 -11.73 3.60
CA PHE A 148 -6.47 -11.12 2.33
C PHE A 148 -5.70 -12.09 1.43
N VAL A 149 -4.66 -12.75 1.96
CA VAL A 149 -3.88 -13.74 1.22
C VAL A 149 -4.76 -14.90 0.74
N ALA A 150 -5.64 -15.40 1.61
CA ALA A 150 -6.59 -16.45 1.25
C ALA A 150 -7.57 -15.99 0.15
N SER A 151 -8.07 -14.76 0.22
CA SER A 151 -8.98 -14.20 -0.79
C SER A 151 -8.35 -14.06 -2.19
N ARG A 152 -7.02 -13.96 -2.25
CA ARG A 152 -6.24 -13.94 -3.49
C ARG A 152 -5.93 -15.32 -4.05
N GLY A 153 -6.28 -16.40 -3.35
CA GLY A 153 -5.90 -17.77 -3.71
C GLY A 153 -4.47 -18.14 -3.31
N GLY A 154 -3.86 -17.40 -2.37
CA GLY A 154 -2.53 -17.69 -1.84
C GLY A 154 -1.52 -16.57 -2.06
N LEU A 155 -0.24 -16.92 -1.97
CA LEU A 155 0.91 -16.00 -2.08
C LEU A 155 1.34 -15.76 -3.53
N SER A 156 0.47 -16.02 -4.50
CA SER A 156 0.80 -15.90 -5.92
C SER A 156 0.95 -14.43 -6.33
N MET A 157 2.15 -14.13 -6.82
CA MET A 157 2.53 -12.89 -7.50
C MET A 157 1.70 -12.64 -8.76
N PRO A 158 1.55 -11.37 -9.21
CA PRO A 158 2.16 -10.15 -8.68
C PRO A 158 1.33 -9.46 -7.58
N TRP A 159 2.00 -8.83 -6.61
CA TRP A 159 1.35 -8.03 -5.55
C TRP A 159 0.86 -6.66 -6.02
N GLU A 160 1.27 -6.23 -7.22
CA GLU A 160 0.83 -4.98 -7.82
C GLU A 160 -0.70 -4.87 -7.84
N VAL A 161 -1.20 -3.63 -7.79
CA VAL A 161 -2.62 -3.31 -7.59
C VAL A 161 -3.44 -3.63 -8.85
N GLY A 162 -3.59 -4.91 -9.15
CA GLY A 162 -4.54 -5.46 -10.12
C GLY A 162 -5.82 -5.88 -9.42
N PHE A 163 -6.51 -4.95 -8.74
CA PHE A 163 -7.85 -5.24 -8.22
C PHE A 163 -8.86 -5.17 -9.39
N VAL A 164 -8.82 -6.18 -10.25
CA VAL A 164 -9.89 -6.42 -11.21
C VAL A 164 -11.08 -6.93 -10.40
N ARG A 165 -12.11 -6.07 -10.28
CA ARG A 165 -13.41 -6.44 -9.76
C ARG A 165 -13.90 -7.72 -10.48
N GLY A 166 -14.07 -8.81 -9.72
CA GLY A 166 -15.21 -9.70 -9.92
C GLY A 166 -15.19 -10.75 -11.02
N HIS A 167 -14.05 -11.33 -11.42
CA HIS A 167 -14.09 -12.56 -12.24
C HIS A 167 -13.11 -13.64 -11.77
N PRO A 168 -13.59 -14.86 -11.45
CA PRO A 168 -12.71 -16.01 -11.34
C PRO A 168 -12.26 -16.37 -12.76
N PHE A 169 -11.06 -15.93 -13.15
CA PHE A 169 -10.38 -16.60 -14.25
C PHE A 169 -9.95 -17.97 -13.75
N VAL A 170 -10.83 -18.95 -13.94
CA VAL A 170 -10.45 -20.35 -14.02
C VAL A 170 -9.49 -20.44 -15.20
N VAL A 171 -8.19 -20.38 -14.92
CA VAL A 171 -7.17 -20.81 -15.87
C VAL A 171 -7.34 -22.32 -15.99
N ARG A 172 -8.26 -22.73 -16.87
CA ARG A 172 -8.31 -24.10 -17.38
C ARG A 172 -6.95 -24.33 -18.03
N ARG A 173 -6.06 -25.05 -17.32
CA ARG A 173 -4.94 -25.74 -17.96
C ARG A 173 -5.57 -26.51 -19.11
N ARG A 174 -5.26 -26.13 -20.36
CA ARG A 174 -5.40 -27.06 -21.47
C ARG A 174 -4.38 -28.14 -21.19
N SER A 175 -4.83 -29.20 -20.51
CA SER A 175 -4.19 -30.50 -20.61
C SER A 175 -4.18 -30.82 -22.10
N GLY A 176 -3.00 -30.66 -22.70
CA GLY A 176 -2.67 -31.40 -23.89
C GLY A 176 -2.91 -32.87 -23.58
N GLN A 177 -3.67 -33.51 -24.45
CA GLN A 177 -3.70 -34.95 -24.55
C GLN A 177 -3.38 -35.32 -26.00
N PRO A 178 -2.78 -36.51 -26.17
CA PRO A 178 -1.72 -36.82 -27.12
C PRO A 178 -2.13 -36.90 -28.58
#